data_AF-A0A3B0TZN3-F1
#
_entry.id   AF-A0A3B0TZN3-F1
#
_cell.length_a   1.000
_cell.length_b   1.000
_cell.length_c   1.000
_cell.angle_alpha   90.00
_cell.angle_beta   90.00
_cell.angle_gamma   90.00
#
_symmetry.space_group_name_H-M   'P 1'
#
loop_
_entity.id
_entity.type
_entity.pdbx_description
1 polymer ?
#
loop_
_entity_poly.entity_id
_entity_poly.type
_entity_poly.pdbx_seq_one_letter_code
_entity_poly.pdbx_strand_id
1 'polypeptide(L)'
;MKSKISEIKVIAWSLSALYAVSFLVYLQLHQVFEFKMRALILLILFGVLFIASLGVLRKQEWGRVLLVVVNAVMGIYLLKPYVSFENVVPISYVFMNLIVLLFFNQKKVKNYFLPKEIEDWRSVLIIDDDEISIKILRNILLNHGYSVLTAMTGEEGLSIAIAQKPSLILLDVIMPGMKGREVCERLKKDLRTRPIPVVFITVKDSMDDIKAEKSLGAAAHLTKPIGSSQLMECVENILNPPKKEKGDWQSVLIVDDDEILIKTVRPLLMNNGYSVLTALTGEVALDIIKNQKPDLVILDVLLPGIKGRDVCLKIREDEETKNIPVIFLTAKESDDDIEAEMSAGAQAHLTKPVKPKKLLSTIRNILSPQPFEAK
;
A
#
# COMPACT_ATOMS: atom_id res chain seq x y z
N MET A 1 -17.04 -4.39 19.23
CA MET A 1 -16.07 -3.27 19.45
C MET A 1 -16.48 -2.33 20.58
N LYS A 2 -17.78 -2.02 20.76
CA LYS A 2 -18.27 -1.16 21.87
C LYS A 2 -17.86 -1.64 23.27
N SER A 3 -17.87 -2.95 23.56
CA SER A 3 -17.51 -3.47 24.90
C SER A 3 -16.01 -3.29 25.26
N LYS A 4 -15.11 -3.39 24.28
CA LYS A 4 -13.67 -3.22 24.50
C LYS A 4 -13.27 -1.76 24.76
N ILE A 5 -14.03 -0.82 24.20
CA ILE A 5 -13.84 0.62 24.45
C ILE A 5 -14.31 1.00 25.85
N SER A 6 -15.37 0.37 26.36
CA SER A 6 -15.80 0.57 27.75
C SER A 6 -14.77 0.07 28.75
N GLU A 7 -14.08 -1.05 28.49
CA GLU A 7 -13.06 -1.59 29.40
C GLU A 7 -11.87 -0.63 29.58
N ILE A 8 -11.31 -0.07 28.51
CA ILE A 8 -10.19 0.89 28.60
C ILE A 8 -10.61 2.17 29.32
N LYS A 9 -11.83 2.66 29.06
CA LYS A 9 -12.37 3.84 29.75
C LYS A 9 -12.54 3.59 31.23
N VAL A 10 -13.09 2.44 31.63
CA VAL A 10 -13.25 2.06 33.04
C VAL A 10 -11.90 2.03 33.74
N ILE A 11 -10.89 1.41 33.13
CA ILE A 11 -9.53 1.35 33.69
C ILE A 11 -8.93 2.76 33.82
N ALA A 12 -9.11 3.62 32.83
CA ALA A 12 -8.62 5.00 32.87
C ALA A 12 -9.31 5.85 33.96
N TRP A 13 -10.62 5.67 34.16
CA TRP A 13 -11.36 6.31 35.25
C TRP A 13 -10.85 5.83 36.62
N SER A 14 -10.69 4.51 36.79
CA SER A 14 -10.16 3.92 38.02
C SER A 14 -8.75 4.43 38.34
N LEU A 15 -7.87 4.52 37.34
CA LEU A 15 -6.52 5.07 37.52
C LEU A 15 -6.54 6.57 37.82
N SER A 16 -7.39 7.35 37.16
CA SER A 16 -7.51 8.79 37.43
C SER A 16 -7.96 9.05 38.86
N ALA A 17 -8.97 8.32 39.33
CA ALA A 17 -9.46 8.40 40.70
C ALA A 17 -8.37 7.99 41.69
N LEU A 18 -7.64 6.90 41.40
CA LEU A 18 -6.59 6.38 42.26
C LEU A 18 -5.40 7.34 42.38
N TYR A 19 -4.94 7.93 41.27
CA TYR A 19 -3.86 8.92 41.30
C TYR A 19 -4.30 10.23 41.97
N ALA A 20 -5.56 10.66 41.78
CA ALA A 20 -6.11 11.83 42.48
C ALA A 20 -6.20 11.59 43.99
N VAL A 21 -6.70 10.43 44.43
CA VAL A 21 -6.75 10.08 45.86
C VAL A 21 -5.34 9.96 46.44
N SER A 22 -4.42 9.31 45.72
CA SER A 22 -3.01 9.20 46.15
C SER A 22 -2.35 10.58 46.29
N PHE A 23 -2.61 11.49 45.35
CA PHE A 23 -2.13 12.87 45.39
C PHE A 23 -2.69 13.65 46.59
N LEU A 24 -3.99 13.56 46.85
CA LEU A 24 -4.65 14.25 47.96
C LEU A 24 -4.21 13.72 49.33
N VAL A 25 -4.15 12.39 49.49
CA VAL A 25 -3.64 11.74 50.71
C VAL A 25 -2.19 12.13 50.95
N TYR A 26 -1.38 12.18 49.89
CA TYR A 26 0.02 12.63 49.98
C TYR A 26 0.13 14.09 50.46
N LEU A 27 -0.71 14.97 49.90
CA LEU A 27 -0.77 16.37 50.29
C LEU A 27 -1.18 16.55 51.77
N GLN A 28 -2.16 15.76 52.24
CA GLN A 28 -2.67 15.83 53.61
C GLN A 28 -1.68 15.26 54.64
N LEU A 29 -0.99 14.16 54.34
CA LEU A 29 0.04 13.58 55.21
C LEU A 29 1.28 14.48 55.36
N HIS A 30 1.63 15.24 54.31
CA HIS A 30 2.82 16.10 54.32
C HIS A 30 2.55 17.59 54.56
N GLN A 31 1.29 18.03 54.71
CA GLN A 31 1.03 19.30 55.38
C GLN A 31 1.45 19.29 56.86
N VAL A 32 1.74 18.11 57.43
CA VAL A 32 2.14 17.92 58.84
C VAL A 32 3.66 17.82 59.04
N PHE A 33 4.47 17.63 57.98
CA PHE A 33 5.93 17.43 58.10
C PHE A 33 6.69 18.19 57.00
N GLU A 34 7.81 18.82 57.36
CA GLU A 34 8.68 19.62 56.48
C GLU A 34 8.86 19.03 55.07
N PHE A 35 8.68 19.87 54.04
CA PHE A 35 8.87 19.52 52.63
C PHE A 35 10.33 19.13 52.33
N LYS A 36 10.64 17.84 52.42
CA LYS A 36 11.91 17.29 51.91
C LYS A 36 11.86 17.22 50.38
N MET A 37 13.00 17.39 49.71
CA MET A 37 13.13 17.29 48.24
C MET A 37 12.47 16.05 47.61
N ARG A 38 12.46 14.91 48.32
CA ARG A 38 11.79 13.68 47.87
C ARG A 38 10.28 13.84 47.74
N ALA A 39 9.68 14.64 48.63
CA ALA A 39 8.25 14.86 48.64
C ALA A 39 7.77 15.71 47.49
N LEU A 40 8.55 16.73 47.15
CA LEU A 40 8.29 17.55 45.97
C LEU A 40 8.34 16.71 44.68
N ILE A 41 9.31 15.79 44.55
CA ILE A 41 9.43 14.90 43.39
C ILE A 41 8.20 14.00 43.25
N LEU A 42 7.76 13.35 44.33
CA LEU A 42 6.58 12.48 44.30
C LEU A 42 5.30 13.25 43.97
N LEU A 43 5.14 14.44 44.54
CA LEU A 43 4.00 15.32 44.27
C LEU A 43 3.92 15.66 42.77
N ILE A 44 5.05 16.03 42.16
CA ILE A 44 5.12 16.32 40.72
C ILE A 44 4.77 15.06 39.90
N LEU A 45 5.33 13.90 40.24
CA LEU A 45 5.05 12.66 39.51
C LEU A 45 3.57 12.26 39.57
N PHE A 46 2.91 12.38 40.72
CA PHE A 46 1.47 12.11 40.84
C PHE A 46 0.63 13.10 40.01
N GLY A 47 1.00 14.39 40.01
CA GLY A 47 0.33 15.39 39.18
C GLY A 47 0.45 15.09 37.68
N VAL A 48 1.64 14.67 37.23
CA VAL A 48 1.87 14.28 35.84
C VAL A 48 1.08 13.01 35.49
N LEU A 49 0.99 12.02 36.38
CA LEU A 49 0.20 10.80 36.17
C LEU A 49 -1.31 11.09 36.06
N PHE A 50 -1.81 12.04 36.85
CA PHE A 50 -3.20 12.50 36.75
C PHE A 50 -3.49 13.19 35.40
N ILE A 51 -2.59 14.06 34.94
CA ILE A 51 -2.73 14.70 33.62
C ILE A 51 -2.65 13.64 32.51
N ALA A 52 -1.75 12.66 32.63
CA ALA A 52 -1.60 11.56 31.69
C ALA A 52 -2.88 10.71 31.59
N SER A 53 -3.53 10.44 32.74
CA SER A 53 -4.79 9.67 32.77
C SER A 53 -5.96 10.44 32.15
N LEU A 54 -6.01 11.77 32.31
CA LEU A 54 -6.95 12.63 31.58
C LEU A 54 -6.70 12.61 30.06
N GLY A 55 -5.43 12.60 29.64
CA GLY A 55 -5.06 12.42 28.23
C GLY A 55 -5.57 11.08 27.67
N VAL A 56 -5.49 10.02 28.45
CA VAL A 56 -6.05 8.70 28.10
C VAL A 56 -7.59 8.75 27.98
N LEU A 57 -8.28 9.42 28.90
CA LEU A 57 -9.74 9.60 28.83
C LEU A 57 -10.17 10.35 27.56
N ARG A 58 -9.34 11.29 27.11
CA ARG A 58 -9.51 12.04 25.84
C ARG A 58 -9.00 11.29 24.60
N LYS A 59 -8.60 10.03 24.74
CA LYS A 59 -8.05 9.18 23.66
C LYS A 59 -6.79 9.74 22.99
N GLN A 60 -5.96 10.47 23.73
CA GLN A 60 -4.76 11.07 23.18
C GLN A 60 -3.54 10.17 23.44
N GLU A 61 -2.76 9.88 22.41
CA GLU A 61 -1.61 8.98 22.51
C GLU A 61 -0.56 9.48 23.49
N TRP A 62 -0.32 10.79 23.55
CA TRP A 62 0.63 11.36 24.51
C TRP A 62 0.26 11.01 25.96
N GLY A 63 -1.03 10.90 26.29
CA GLY A 63 -1.48 10.50 27.62
C GLY A 63 -1.09 9.07 27.97
N ARG A 64 -1.23 8.14 27.00
CA ARG A 64 -0.77 6.75 27.16
C ARG A 64 0.75 6.70 27.35
N VAL A 65 1.50 7.39 26.48
CA VAL A 65 2.97 7.39 26.52
C VAL A 65 3.45 7.93 27.86
N LEU A 66 2.88 9.03 28.32
CA LEU A 66 3.22 9.66 29.59
C LEU A 66 2.90 8.74 30.79
N LEU A 67 1.76 8.04 30.79
CA LEU A 67 1.45 7.04 31.82
C LEU A 67 2.52 5.94 31.88
N VAL A 68 2.95 5.39 30.74
CA VAL A 68 3.96 4.33 30.70
C VAL A 68 5.31 4.84 31.21
N VAL A 69 5.78 5.98 30.70
CA VAL A 69 7.09 6.53 31.06
C VAL A 69 7.14 6.94 32.53
N VAL A 70 6.11 7.64 33.02
CA VAL A 70 6.11 8.18 34.38
C VAL A 70 5.90 7.07 35.42
N ASN A 71 5.08 6.04 35.15
CA ASN A 71 5.00 4.87 36.04
C ASN A 71 6.33 4.08 36.06
N ALA A 72 7.07 4.02 34.93
CA ALA A 72 8.39 3.40 34.91
C ALA A 72 9.40 4.16 35.80
N VAL A 73 9.45 5.49 35.65
CA VAL A 73 10.31 6.37 36.45
C VAL A 73 9.92 6.30 37.93
N MET A 74 8.63 6.37 38.24
CA MET A 74 8.10 6.26 39.61
C MET A 74 8.44 4.89 40.22
N GLY A 75 8.28 3.80 39.48
CA GLY A 75 8.67 2.46 39.92
C GLY A 75 10.16 2.38 40.30
N ILE A 76 11.05 2.89 39.43
CA ILE A 76 12.51 2.92 39.70
C ILE A 76 12.81 3.80 40.93
N TYR A 77 12.17 4.97 41.03
CA TYR A 77 12.35 5.88 42.16
C TYR A 77 11.91 5.26 43.49
N LEU A 78 10.80 4.52 43.50
CA LEU A 78 10.27 3.81 44.67
C LEU A 78 11.08 2.55 45.03
N LEU A 79 11.84 1.99 44.09
CA LEU A 79 12.78 0.88 44.34
C LEU A 79 14.13 1.36 44.88
N LYS A 80 14.52 2.62 44.66
CA LYS A 80 15.80 3.17 45.15
C LYS A 80 15.97 3.06 46.69
N PRO A 81 14.94 3.25 47.53
CA PRO A 81 14.99 2.98 48.97
C PRO A 81 15.08 1.49 49.32
N TYR A 82 14.65 0.55 48.47
CA TYR A 82 14.74 -0.89 48.78
C TYR A 82 16.19 -1.39 48.87
N VAL A 83 17.13 -0.69 48.21
CA VAL A 83 18.58 -0.99 48.29
C VAL A 83 19.20 -0.47 49.60
N SER A 84 18.47 0.35 50.35
CA SER A 84 18.89 0.91 51.64
C SER A 84 17.76 0.70 52.67
N PHE A 85 17.82 -0.42 53.38
CA PHE A 85 16.89 -1.07 54.34
C PHE A 85 16.03 -0.23 55.34
N GLU A 86 15.73 1.04 55.10
CA GLU A 86 15.11 1.93 56.10
C GLU A 86 13.67 2.37 55.83
N ASN A 87 13.03 2.05 54.70
CA ASN A 87 11.61 2.38 54.52
C ASN A 87 10.88 1.37 53.63
N VAL A 88 9.86 0.71 54.18
CA VAL A 88 8.95 -0.18 53.45
C VAL A 88 7.99 0.68 52.65
N VAL A 89 8.34 0.99 51.40
CA VAL A 89 7.31 1.36 50.43
C VAL A 89 6.43 0.12 50.24
N PRO A 90 5.09 0.20 50.37
CA PRO A 90 4.25 -0.97 50.23
C PRO A 90 4.48 -1.62 48.86
N ILE A 91 4.84 -2.90 48.87
CA ILE A 91 5.08 -3.73 47.68
C ILE A 91 3.95 -3.57 46.64
N SER A 92 2.72 -3.33 47.12
CA SER A 92 1.54 -3.01 46.32
C SER A 92 1.72 -1.84 45.34
N TYR A 93 2.50 -0.80 45.67
CA TYR A 93 2.77 0.32 44.75
C TYR A 93 3.66 -0.10 43.58
N VAL A 94 4.67 -0.94 43.84
CA VAL A 94 5.55 -1.47 42.79
C VAL A 94 4.74 -2.34 41.83
N PHE A 95 3.90 -3.22 42.37
CA PHE A 95 3.00 -4.05 41.56
C PHE A 95 1.99 -3.23 40.77
N MET A 96 1.41 -2.18 41.35
CA MET A 96 0.49 -1.29 40.65
C MET A 96 1.18 -0.61 39.45
N ASN A 97 2.36 -0.03 39.64
CA ASN A 97 3.11 0.60 38.56
C ASN A 97 3.44 -0.40 37.45
N LEU A 98 3.84 -1.62 37.81
CA LEU A 98 4.13 -2.70 36.86
C LEU A 98 2.89 -3.09 36.05
N ILE A 99 1.73 -3.23 36.69
CA ILE A 99 0.46 -3.56 36.01
C ILE A 99 0.10 -2.47 34.99
N VAL A 100 0.22 -1.19 35.36
CA VAL A 100 -0.05 -0.06 34.46
C VAL A 100 0.90 -0.09 33.25
N LEU A 101 2.18 -0.34 33.51
CA LEU A 101 3.22 -0.41 32.48
C LEU A 101 2.97 -1.56 31.50
N LEU A 102 2.67 -2.75 32.01
CA LEU A 102 2.39 -3.93 31.19
C LEU A 102 1.10 -3.75 30.37
N PHE A 103 0.03 -3.20 30.96
CA PHE A 103 -1.25 -3.01 30.30
C PHE A 103 -1.16 -2.00 29.15
N PHE A 104 -0.65 -0.79 29.40
CA PHE A 104 -0.59 0.28 28.39
C PHE A 104 0.50 0.09 27.34
N ASN A 105 1.43 -0.85 27.54
CA ASN A 105 2.44 -1.22 26.55
C ASN A 105 1.99 -2.36 25.61
N GLN A 106 0.84 -3.00 25.84
CA GLN A 106 0.32 -4.02 24.93
C GLN A 106 0.01 -3.44 23.55
N LYS A 107 0.38 -4.18 22.48
CA LYS A 107 0.07 -3.81 21.08
C LYS A 107 -1.42 -3.46 20.90
N LYS A 108 -2.32 -4.25 21.47
CA LYS A 108 -3.78 -4.03 21.40
C LYS A 108 -4.21 -2.70 22.00
N VAL A 109 -3.60 -2.29 23.11
CA VAL A 109 -3.90 -1.02 23.78
C VAL A 109 -3.27 0.15 23.03
N LYS A 110 -2.05 0.01 22.49
CA LYS A 110 -1.43 1.02 21.60
C LYS A 110 -2.34 1.36 20.41
N ASN A 111 -2.92 0.35 19.77
CA ASN A 111 -3.84 0.51 18.64
C ASN A 111 -5.15 1.26 18.97
N TYR A 112 -5.48 1.47 20.25
CA TYR A 112 -6.63 2.31 20.65
C TYR A 112 -6.32 3.81 20.59
N PHE A 113 -5.07 4.21 20.80
CA PHE A 113 -4.66 5.62 20.90
C PHE A 113 -3.97 6.15 19.65
N LEU A 114 -3.37 5.26 18.87
CA LEU A 114 -3.00 5.61 17.51
C LEU A 114 -4.29 6.00 16.79
N PRO A 115 -4.30 7.08 15.99
CA PRO A 115 -5.34 7.23 15.00
C PRO A 115 -5.39 5.89 14.28
N LYS A 116 -6.56 5.24 14.24
CA LYS A 116 -6.80 4.36 13.09
C LYS A 116 -6.43 5.27 11.93
N GLU A 117 -5.40 4.91 11.15
CA GLU A 117 -5.41 5.30 9.75
C GLU A 117 -6.86 5.14 9.35
N ILE A 118 -7.47 6.23 8.87
CA ILE A 118 -8.83 6.14 8.34
C ILE A 118 -8.71 4.94 7.41
N GLU A 119 -9.27 3.81 7.81
CA GLU A 119 -9.54 2.73 6.88
C GLU A 119 -10.44 3.48 5.92
N ASP A 120 -9.87 3.94 4.80
CA ASP A 120 -10.61 4.38 3.65
C ASP A 120 -11.63 3.27 3.50
N TRP A 121 -12.86 3.48 3.95
CA TRP A 121 -13.91 2.51 3.75
C TRP A 121 -14.05 2.52 2.26
N ARG A 122 -13.42 1.53 1.62
CA ARG A 122 -13.36 1.49 0.18
C ARG A 122 -14.79 1.36 -0.27
N SER A 123 -15.26 2.46 -0.82
CA SER A 123 -16.64 2.61 -1.20
C SER A 123 -16.73 2.12 -2.64
N VAL A 124 -17.58 1.11 -2.83
CA VAL A 124 -17.88 0.57 -4.15
C VAL A 124 -19.21 1.15 -4.57
N LEU A 125 -19.23 1.86 -5.71
CA LEU A 125 -20.46 2.35 -6.32
C LEU A 125 -20.96 1.32 -7.32
N ILE A 126 -22.20 0.87 -7.15
CA ILE A 126 -22.90 -0.02 -8.08
C ILE A 126 -23.85 0.84 -8.91
N ILE A 127 -23.76 0.74 -10.23
CA ILE A 127 -24.64 1.41 -11.19
C ILE A 127 -25.27 0.32 -12.05
N ASP A 128 -26.54 -0.01 -11.80
CA ASP A 128 -27.29 -1.07 -12.47
C ASP A 128 -28.78 -0.70 -12.36
N ASP A 129 -29.57 -0.86 -13.43
CA ASP A 129 -31.00 -0.52 -13.41
C ASP A 129 -31.86 -1.62 -12.78
N ASP A 130 -31.32 -2.83 -12.60
CA ASP A 130 -31.98 -3.94 -11.93
C ASP A 130 -31.77 -3.91 -10.40
N GLU A 131 -32.85 -3.66 -9.67
CA GLU A 131 -32.86 -3.61 -8.20
C GLU A 131 -32.42 -4.94 -7.57
N ILE A 132 -32.74 -6.07 -8.22
CA ILE A 132 -32.36 -7.40 -7.73
C ILE A 132 -30.84 -7.57 -7.83
N SER A 133 -30.24 -7.26 -8.98
CA SER A 133 -28.79 -7.23 -9.19
C SER A 133 -28.08 -6.36 -8.15
N ILE A 134 -28.53 -5.12 -7.95
CA ILE A 134 -27.98 -4.22 -6.92
C ILE A 134 -28.00 -4.89 -5.54
N LYS A 135 -29.14 -5.47 -5.15
CA LYS A 135 -29.32 -6.08 -3.82
C LYS A 135 -28.36 -7.25 -3.61
N ILE A 136 -28.16 -8.09 -4.62
CA ILE A 136 -27.24 -9.22 -4.57
C ILE A 136 -25.80 -8.73 -4.40
N LEU A 137 -25.34 -7.86 -5.29
CA LEU A 137 -23.96 -7.33 -5.29
C LEU A 137 -23.68 -6.55 -4.00
N ARG A 138 -24.63 -5.73 -3.55
CA ARG A 138 -24.57 -5.01 -2.28
C ARG A 138 -24.38 -5.96 -1.09
N ASN A 139 -25.16 -7.04 -1.03
CA ASN A 139 -25.06 -7.99 0.07
C ASN A 139 -23.70 -8.70 0.09
N ILE A 140 -23.17 -9.09 -1.07
CA ILE A 140 -21.84 -9.71 -1.18
C ILE A 140 -20.77 -8.74 -0.67
N LEU A 141 -20.76 -7.50 -1.15
CA LEU A 141 -19.75 -6.49 -0.80
C LEU A 141 -19.82 -6.08 0.68
N LEU A 142 -21.02 -5.87 1.23
CA LEU A 142 -21.20 -5.54 2.66
C LEU A 142 -20.69 -6.67 3.56
N ASN A 143 -20.94 -7.93 3.20
CA ASN A 143 -20.46 -9.09 3.96
C ASN A 143 -18.93 -9.20 3.98
N HIS A 144 -18.25 -8.63 2.99
CA HIS A 144 -16.78 -8.57 2.91
C HIS A 144 -16.19 -7.25 3.43
N GLY A 145 -17.00 -6.40 4.07
CA GLY A 145 -16.53 -5.20 4.79
C GLY A 145 -16.36 -3.94 3.93
N TYR A 146 -16.88 -3.93 2.70
CA TYR A 146 -16.88 -2.74 1.84
C TYR A 146 -18.07 -1.83 2.16
N SER A 147 -17.91 -0.52 1.94
CA SER A 147 -19.05 0.41 1.94
C SER A 147 -19.66 0.42 0.54
N VAL A 148 -20.99 0.44 0.44
CA VAL A 148 -21.68 0.32 -0.85
C VAL A 148 -22.57 1.52 -1.11
N LEU A 149 -22.30 2.18 -2.23
CA LEU A 149 -23.15 3.20 -2.84
C LEU A 149 -23.89 2.56 -4.02
N THR A 150 -25.09 3.03 -4.33
CA THR A 150 -25.94 2.46 -5.38
C THR A 150 -26.55 3.57 -6.21
N ALA A 151 -26.67 3.36 -7.50
CA ALA A 151 -27.38 4.21 -8.45
C ALA A 151 -28.18 3.33 -9.41
N MET A 152 -29.39 3.74 -9.75
CA MET A 152 -30.24 3.01 -10.71
C MET A 152 -30.16 3.57 -12.14
N THR A 153 -29.45 4.70 -12.31
CA THR A 153 -29.30 5.38 -13.59
C THR A 153 -27.86 5.88 -13.78
N GLY A 154 -27.44 6.06 -15.03
CA GLY A 154 -26.11 6.58 -15.35
C GLY A 154 -25.88 8.01 -14.83
N GLU A 155 -26.89 8.86 -14.89
CA GLU A 155 -26.87 10.26 -14.42
C GLU A 155 -26.68 10.35 -12.91
N GLU A 156 -27.42 9.53 -12.16
CA GLU A 156 -27.27 9.40 -10.71
C GLU A 156 -25.87 8.87 -10.37
N GLY A 157 -25.43 7.83 -11.08
CA GLY A 157 -24.11 7.24 -10.91
C GLY A 157 -22.97 8.24 -11.11
N LEU A 158 -23.03 9.07 -12.15
CA LEU A 158 -22.07 10.16 -12.38
C LEU A 158 -22.06 11.18 -11.24
N SER A 159 -23.25 11.58 -10.79
CA SER A 159 -23.40 12.57 -9.71
C SER A 159 -22.80 12.06 -8.39
N ILE A 160 -23.08 10.79 -8.05
CA ILE A 160 -22.52 10.13 -6.86
C ILE A 160 -21.01 9.96 -7.01
N ALA A 161 -20.51 9.56 -8.18
CA ALA A 161 -19.08 9.38 -8.41
C ALA A 161 -18.29 10.69 -8.19
N ILE A 162 -18.83 11.82 -8.65
CA ILE A 162 -18.23 13.14 -8.45
C ILE A 162 -18.27 13.57 -6.98
N ALA A 163 -19.41 13.37 -6.31
CA ALA A 163 -19.62 13.83 -4.95
C ALA A 163 -18.89 12.99 -3.90
N GLN A 164 -18.96 11.67 -4.03
CA GLN A 164 -18.49 10.71 -3.02
C GLN A 164 -17.12 10.11 -3.34
N LYS A 165 -16.66 10.21 -4.59
CA LYS A 165 -15.35 9.69 -5.05
C LYS A 165 -15.11 8.24 -4.61
N PRO A 166 -15.95 7.28 -5.07
CA PRO A 166 -15.81 5.89 -4.70
C PRO A 166 -14.45 5.33 -5.11
N SER A 167 -13.99 4.30 -4.40
CA SER A 167 -12.74 3.61 -4.69
C SER A 167 -12.85 2.69 -5.91
N LEU A 168 -14.06 2.24 -6.27
CA LEU A 168 -14.37 1.36 -7.40
C LEU A 168 -15.79 1.61 -7.90
N ILE A 169 -16.02 1.48 -9.20
CA ILE A 169 -17.36 1.51 -9.80
C ILE A 169 -17.63 0.15 -10.47
N LEU A 170 -18.73 -0.50 -10.10
CA LEU A 170 -19.33 -1.62 -10.81
C LEU A 170 -20.46 -1.07 -11.68
N LEU A 171 -20.38 -1.28 -12.99
CA LEU A 171 -21.23 -0.59 -13.96
C LEU A 171 -21.86 -1.58 -14.94
N ASP A 172 -23.18 -1.68 -14.95
CA ASP A 172 -23.88 -2.42 -16.00
C ASP A 172 -23.69 -1.73 -17.35
N VAL A 173 -23.46 -2.52 -18.39
CA VAL A 173 -23.36 -2.06 -19.77
C VAL A 173 -24.75 -1.70 -20.31
N ILE A 174 -25.76 -2.51 -19.99
CA ILE A 174 -27.11 -2.40 -20.53
C ILE A 174 -27.98 -1.72 -19.47
N MET A 175 -28.30 -0.44 -19.70
CA MET A 175 -29.21 0.33 -18.85
C MET A 175 -30.12 1.20 -19.74
N PRO A 176 -31.36 1.50 -19.30
CA PRO A 176 -32.25 2.44 -19.97
C PRO A 176 -31.70 3.87 -19.91
N GLY A 177 -31.92 4.64 -20.97
CA GLY A 177 -31.38 5.99 -21.09
C GLY A 177 -29.89 5.96 -21.40
N MET A 178 -29.06 6.42 -20.46
CA MET A 178 -27.60 6.46 -20.65
C MET A 178 -26.98 5.07 -20.45
N LYS A 179 -26.37 4.54 -21.52
CA LYS A 179 -25.71 3.23 -21.50
C LYS A 179 -24.42 3.27 -20.66
N GLY A 180 -24.03 2.14 -20.08
CA GLY A 180 -22.83 2.05 -19.23
C GLY A 180 -21.55 2.51 -19.92
N ARG A 181 -21.38 2.24 -21.22
CA ARG A 181 -20.20 2.70 -21.97
C ARG A 181 -20.10 4.22 -22.03
N GLU A 182 -21.24 4.90 -22.16
CA GLU A 182 -21.31 6.36 -22.17
C GLU A 182 -21.01 6.94 -20.78
N VAL A 183 -21.52 6.30 -19.72
CA VAL A 183 -21.17 6.63 -18.32
C VAL A 183 -19.66 6.53 -18.11
N CYS A 184 -19.03 5.43 -18.53
CA CYS A 184 -17.59 5.22 -18.40
C CYS A 184 -16.80 6.29 -19.16
N GLU A 185 -17.18 6.61 -20.40
CA GLU A 185 -16.53 7.66 -21.19
C GLU A 185 -16.56 9.01 -20.47
N ARG A 186 -17.72 9.40 -19.90
CA ARG A 186 -17.86 10.64 -19.13
C ARG A 186 -17.01 10.62 -17.85
N LEU A 187 -17.00 9.50 -17.12
CA LEU A 187 -16.16 9.32 -15.94
C LEU A 187 -14.66 9.47 -16.27
N LYS A 188 -14.21 8.97 -17.42
CA LYS A 188 -12.81 9.05 -17.85
C LYS A 188 -12.41 10.41 -18.43
N LYS A 189 -13.36 11.19 -18.96
CA LYS A 189 -13.11 12.57 -19.42
C LYS A 189 -12.96 13.56 -18.25
N ASP A 190 -13.67 13.37 -17.14
CA ASP A 190 -13.58 14.26 -15.97
C ASP A 190 -12.36 13.94 -15.10
N LEU A 191 -11.50 14.95 -14.85
CA LEU A 191 -10.28 14.81 -14.05
C LEU A 191 -10.53 14.31 -12.62
N ARG A 192 -11.72 14.57 -12.06
CA ARG A 192 -12.09 14.19 -10.68
C ARG A 192 -12.40 12.70 -10.56
N THR A 193 -12.93 12.10 -11.61
CA THR A 193 -13.40 10.69 -11.63
C THR A 193 -12.53 9.79 -12.49
N ARG A 194 -11.71 10.33 -13.40
CA ARG A 194 -10.82 9.57 -14.28
C ARG A 194 -9.95 8.53 -13.56
N PRO A 195 -9.39 8.79 -12.36
CA PRO A 195 -8.60 7.80 -11.63
C PRO A 195 -9.40 6.61 -11.10
N ILE A 196 -10.72 6.74 -10.96
CA ILE A 196 -11.56 5.70 -10.36
C ILE A 196 -11.64 4.50 -11.31
N PRO A 197 -11.28 3.28 -10.87
CA PRO A 197 -11.42 2.08 -11.68
C PRO A 197 -12.89 1.76 -11.93
N VAL A 198 -13.21 1.35 -13.16
CA VAL A 198 -14.56 0.96 -13.59
C VAL A 198 -14.52 -0.49 -14.04
N VAL A 199 -15.38 -1.32 -13.47
CA VAL A 199 -15.57 -2.72 -13.84
C VAL A 199 -16.92 -2.85 -14.52
N PHE A 200 -16.92 -3.30 -15.77
CA PHE A 200 -18.16 -3.54 -16.48
C PHE A 200 -18.81 -4.83 -16.02
N ILE A 201 -20.13 -4.81 -15.87
CA ILE A 201 -20.95 -5.99 -15.70
C ILE A 201 -21.72 -6.20 -17.01
N THR A 202 -21.52 -7.34 -17.67
CA THR A 202 -22.08 -7.61 -19.01
C THR A 202 -22.83 -8.94 -19.06
N VAL A 203 -23.80 -9.04 -19.97
CA VAL A 203 -24.55 -10.28 -20.26
C VAL A 203 -23.95 -11.02 -21.47
N LYS A 204 -23.07 -10.39 -22.26
CA LYS A 204 -22.56 -10.93 -23.53
C LYS A 204 -21.05 -10.75 -23.67
N ASP A 205 -20.33 -11.86 -23.73
CA ASP A 205 -18.88 -11.95 -23.95
C ASP A 205 -18.54 -12.04 -25.45
N SER A 206 -18.89 -11.02 -26.23
CA SER A 206 -18.30 -10.91 -27.57
C SER A 206 -16.90 -10.30 -27.45
N MET A 207 -15.91 -10.89 -28.13
CA MET A 207 -14.52 -10.42 -28.08
C MET A 207 -14.36 -8.96 -28.53
N ASP A 208 -15.29 -8.45 -29.35
CA ASP A 208 -15.29 -7.07 -29.84
C ASP A 208 -15.81 -6.09 -28.76
N ASP A 209 -16.78 -6.52 -27.95
CA ASP A 209 -17.31 -5.73 -26.84
C ASP A 209 -16.25 -5.53 -25.74
N ILE A 210 -15.51 -6.58 -25.39
CA ILE A 210 -14.42 -6.52 -24.41
C ILE A 210 -13.29 -5.61 -24.89
N LYS A 211 -12.94 -5.67 -26.19
CA LYS A 211 -11.91 -4.78 -26.78
C LYS A 211 -12.35 -3.32 -26.76
N ALA A 212 -13.61 -3.04 -27.08
CA ALA A 212 -14.16 -1.69 -27.03
C ALA A 212 -14.12 -1.12 -25.60
N GLU A 213 -14.51 -1.92 -24.61
CA GLU A 213 -14.53 -1.54 -23.19
C GLU A 213 -13.13 -1.31 -22.62
N LYS A 214 -12.17 -2.17 -22.98
CA LYS A 214 -10.76 -1.99 -22.61
C LYS A 214 -10.16 -0.71 -23.21
N SER A 215 -10.57 -0.37 -24.43
CA SER A 215 -10.12 0.86 -25.11
C SER A 215 -10.68 2.14 -24.45
N LEU A 216 -11.82 2.03 -23.76
CA LEU A 216 -12.42 3.12 -22.97
C LEU A 216 -11.77 3.30 -21.59
N GLY A 217 -10.83 2.43 -21.20
CA GLY A 217 -10.15 2.49 -19.91
C GLY A 217 -10.85 1.76 -18.76
N ALA A 218 -11.64 0.74 -19.08
CA ALA A 218 -12.15 -0.20 -18.07
C ALA A 218 -11.00 -0.94 -17.36
N ALA A 219 -11.16 -1.15 -16.06
CA ALA A 219 -10.22 -1.90 -15.24
C ALA A 219 -10.39 -3.41 -15.41
N ALA A 220 -11.65 -3.88 -15.49
CA ALA A 220 -11.99 -5.28 -15.72
C ALA A 220 -13.43 -5.39 -16.27
N HIS A 221 -13.85 -6.62 -16.58
CA HIS A 221 -15.24 -6.98 -16.89
C HIS A 221 -15.64 -8.22 -16.09
N LEU A 222 -16.93 -8.35 -15.79
CA LEU A 222 -17.55 -9.50 -15.14
C LEU A 222 -18.81 -9.89 -15.92
N THR A 223 -18.95 -11.17 -16.23
CA THR A 223 -20.10 -11.70 -16.96
C THR A 223 -21.19 -12.12 -15.98
N LYS A 224 -22.44 -11.68 -16.20
CA LYS A 224 -23.61 -12.15 -15.44
C LYS A 224 -23.90 -13.62 -15.83
N PRO A 225 -24.22 -14.51 -14.87
CA PRO A 225 -24.38 -14.28 -13.44
C PRO A 225 -23.05 -14.21 -12.69
N ILE A 226 -22.90 -13.25 -11.78
CA ILE A 226 -21.67 -13.03 -11.03
C ILE A 226 -21.67 -13.87 -9.74
N GLY A 227 -20.70 -14.77 -9.60
CA GLY A 227 -20.47 -15.50 -8.36
C GLY A 227 -19.79 -14.64 -7.29
N SER A 228 -20.02 -14.93 -6.00
CA SER A 228 -19.40 -14.18 -4.90
C SER A 228 -17.87 -14.21 -4.97
N SER A 229 -17.27 -15.38 -5.23
CA SER A 229 -15.81 -15.52 -5.34
C SER A 229 -15.24 -14.70 -6.49
N GLN A 230 -15.89 -14.73 -7.66
CA GLN A 230 -15.45 -14.01 -8.85
C GLN A 230 -15.54 -12.48 -8.65
N LEU A 231 -16.63 -12.00 -8.04
CA LEU A 231 -16.76 -10.59 -7.68
C LEU A 231 -15.63 -10.17 -6.72
N MET A 232 -15.40 -10.96 -5.68
CA MET A 232 -14.44 -10.61 -4.65
C MET A 232 -13.00 -10.66 -5.15
N GLU A 233 -12.65 -11.66 -5.95
CA GLU A 233 -11.33 -11.72 -6.59
C GLU A 233 -11.07 -10.50 -7.46
N CYS A 234 -12.04 -10.09 -8.28
CA CYS A 234 -11.94 -8.89 -9.11
C CYS A 234 -11.79 -7.61 -8.27
N VAL A 235 -12.66 -7.43 -7.28
CA VAL A 235 -12.67 -6.25 -6.40
C VAL A 235 -11.37 -6.15 -5.59
N GLU A 236 -10.90 -7.27 -5.02
CA GLU A 236 -9.67 -7.31 -4.24
C GLU A 236 -8.44 -7.05 -5.11
N ASN A 237 -8.32 -7.66 -6.28
CA ASN A 237 -7.20 -7.42 -7.19
C ASN A 237 -7.07 -5.95 -7.62
N ILE A 238 -8.20 -5.24 -7.73
CA ILE A 238 -8.22 -3.83 -8.14
C ILE A 238 -7.98 -2.89 -6.94
N LEU A 239 -8.62 -3.15 -5.80
CA LEU A 239 -8.59 -2.26 -4.64
C LEU A 239 -7.41 -2.53 -3.70
N ASN A 240 -7.05 -3.80 -3.53
CA ASN A 240 -5.83 -4.29 -2.92
C ASN A 240 -4.97 -4.92 -4.02
N PRO A 241 -4.45 -4.12 -4.99
CA PRO A 241 -3.43 -4.67 -5.84
C PRO A 241 -2.37 -5.25 -4.88
N PRO A 242 -1.97 -6.53 -5.06
CA PRO A 242 -1.12 -7.21 -4.11
C PRO A 242 0.01 -6.27 -3.71
N LYS A 243 0.17 -6.03 -2.39
CA LYS A 243 1.23 -5.16 -1.88
C LYS A 243 2.53 -5.78 -2.35
N LYS A 244 3.03 -5.25 -3.46
CA LYS A 244 4.31 -5.61 -4.06
C LYS A 244 5.37 -5.34 -3.01
N GLU A 245 5.80 -6.39 -2.32
CA GLU A 245 6.87 -6.32 -1.33
C GLU A 245 8.10 -5.69 -1.99
N LYS A 246 8.96 -5.02 -1.21
CA LYS A 246 10.22 -4.46 -1.73
C LYS A 246 11.00 -5.59 -2.44
N GLY A 247 10.95 -5.60 -3.77
CA GLY A 247 11.37 -6.71 -4.63
C GLY A 247 10.52 -6.87 -5.90
N ASP A 248 9.28 -6.35 -5.92
CA ASP A 248 8.30 -6.61 -7.01
C ASP A 248 8.14 -5.48 -8.05
N TRP A 249 9.01 -4.48 -8.02
CA TRP A 249 9.18 -3.63 -9.20
C TRP A 249 10.01 -4.45 -10.19
N GLN A 250 9.43 -4.81 -11.32
CA GLN A 250 10.21 -5.34 -12.43
C GLN A 250 11.31 -4.32 -12.73
N SER A 251 12.53 -4.70 -12.41
CA SER A 251 13.73 -3.89 -12.45
C SER A 251 14.31 -4.00 -13.86
N VAL A 252 14.24 -2.91 -14.60
CA VAL A 252 14.73 -2.81 -15.97
C VAL A 252 16.05 -2.07 -15.97
N LEU A 253 17.11 -2.73 -16.41
CA LEU A 253 18.40 -2.09 -16.65
C LEU A 253 18.44 -1.57 -18.09
N ILE A 254 18.68 -0.27 -18.26
CA ILE A 254 18.96 0.35 -19.56
C ILE A 254 20.48 0.51 -19.70
N VAL A 255 21.06 -0.03 -20.76
CA VAL A 255 22.49 0.06 -21.07
C VAL A 255 22.65 0.74 -22.42
N ASP A 256 23.11 1.99 -22.41
CA ASP A 256 23.28 2.81 -23.60
C ASP A 256 24.29 3.92 -23.29
N ASP A 257 25.20 4.23 -24.21
CA ASP A 257 26.16 5.32 -24.03
C ASP A 257 25.55 6.71 -24.34
N ASP A 258 24.37 6.75 -24.98
CA ASP A 258 23.60 7.96 -25.19
C ASP A 258 22.75 8.33 -23.95
N GLU A 259 23.26 9.29 -23.18
CA GLU A 259 22.54 9.87 -22.04
C GLU A 259 21.17 10.45 -22.39
N ILE A 260 20.98 10.97 -23.62
CA ILE A 260 19.72 11.59 -24.05
C ILE A 260 18.65 10.50 -24.20
N LEU A 261 19.03 9.35 -24.75
CA LEU A 261 18.14 8.19 -24.85
C LEU A 261 17.74 7.70 -23.46
N ILE A 262 18.70 7.55 -22.54
CA ILE A 262 18.41 7.16 -21.15
C ILE A 262 17.45 8.16 -20.48
N LYS A 263 17.70 9.47 -20.62
CA LYS A 263 16.83 10.53 -20.05
C LYS A 263 15.43 10.53 -20.66
N THR A 264 15.25 9.96 -21.84
CA THR A 264 13.94 9.83 -22.51
C THR A 264 13.21 8.55 -22.11
N VAL A 265 13.91 7.41 -22.10
CA VAL A 265 13.32 6.09 -21.82
C VAL A 265 13.07 5.88 -20.33
N ARG A 266 13.95 6.37 -19.45
CA ARG A 266 13.81 6.17 -18.00
C ARG A 266 12.49 6.71 -17.45
N PRO A 267 12.07 7.98 -17.70
CA PRO A 267 10.79 8.47 -17.22
C PRO A 267 9.60 7.70 -17.80
N LEU A 268 9.70 7.27 -19.07
CA LEU A 268 8.66 6.46 -19.71
C LEU A 268 8.41 5.15 -18.95
N LEU A 269 9.48 4.42 -18.61
CA LEU A 269 9.38 3.15 -17.88
C LEU A 269 8.93 3.37 -16.42
N MET A 270 9.49 4.37 -15.73
CA MET A 270 9.09 4.70 -14.36
C MET A 270 7.60 5.05 -14.25
N ASN A 271 7.07 5.84 -15.20
CA ASN A 271 5.65 6.18 -15.27
C ASN A 271 4.74 4.98 -15.58
N ASN A 272 5.30 3.87 -16.05
CA ASN A 272 4.57 2.62 -16.33
C ASN A 272 4.82 1.54 -15.27
N GLY A 273 5.38 1.91 -14.12
CA GLY A 273 5.46 1.01 -12.97
C GLY A 273 6.71 0.11 -12.92
N TYR A 274 7.78 0.48 -13.63
CA TYR A 274 9.07 -0.22 -13.60
C TYR A 274 10.08 0.51 -12.71
N SER A 275 10.93 -0.24 -12.01
CA SER A 275 12.16 0.32 -11.42
C SER A 275 13.23 0.35 -12.51
N VAL A 276 13.96 1.47 -12.65
CA VAL A 276 14.90 1.64 -13.75
C VAL A 276 16.32 1.83 -13.23
N LEU A 277 17.20 0.92 -13.61
CA LEU A 277 18.64 1.01 -13.46
C LEU A 277 19.24 1.48 -14.78
N THR A 278 20.41 2.13 -14.73
CA THR A 278 21.06 2.69 -15.91
C THR A 278 22.56 2.42 -15.89
N ALA A 279 23.13 2.05 -17.03
CA ALA A 279 24.57 1.92 -17.25
C ALA A 279 24.95 2.61 -18.57
N LEU A 280 26.11 3.28 -18.58
CA LEU A 280 26.63 3.95 -19.77
C LEU A 280 27.66 3.10 -20.53
N THR A 281 28.13 1.99 -19.95
CA THR A 281 29.09 1.08 -20.57
C THR A 281 28.75 -0.37 -20.26
N GLY A 282 29.27 -1.30 -21.08
CA GLY A 282 29.04 -2.73 -20.90
C GLY A 282 29.64 -3.30 -19.60
N GLU A 283 30.76 -2.75 -19.13
CA GLU A 283 31.40 -3.14 -17.88
C GLU A 283 30.52 -2.80 -16.67
N VAL A 284 30.03 -1.56 -16.61
CA VAL A 284 29.11 -1.11 -15.54
C VAL A 284 27.81 -1.92 -15.57
N ALA A 285 27.32 -2.26 -16.76
CA ALA A 285 26.14 -3.10 -16.90
C ALA A 285 26.35 -4.48 -16.27
N LEU A 286 27.47 -5.15 -16.56
CA LEU A 286 27.79 -6.46 -15.99
C LEU A 286 27.89 -6.43 -14.46
N ASP A 287 28.47 -5.37 -13.89
CA ASP A 287 28.54 -5.19 -12.44
C ASP A 287 27.15 -5.00 -11.81
N ILE A 288 26.28 -4.21 -12.46
CA ILE A 288 24.90 -4.02 -11.99
C ILE A 288 24.12 -5.33 -12.09
N ILE A 289 24.26 -6.07 -13.19
CA ILE A 289 23.55 -7.33 -13.41
C ILE A 289 23.89 -8.35 -12.34
N LYS A 290 25.17 -8.51 -12.00
CA LYS A 290 25.61 -9.44 -10.96
C LYS A 290 25.10 -9.06 -9.57
N ASN A 291 25.14 -7.78 -9.23
CA ASN A 291 24.81 -7.31 -7.87
C ASN A 291 23.31 -7.11 -7.64
N GLN A 292 22.58 -6.63 -8.64
CA GLN A 292 21.18 -6.21 -8.52
C GLN A 292 20.21 -7.15 -9.22
N LYS A 293 20.68 -8.05 -10.09
CA LYS A 293 19.89 -9.08 -10.79
C LYS A 293 18.58 -8.51 -11.38
N PRO A 294 18.68 -7.60 -12.35
CA PRO A 294 17.51 -6.98 -12.95
C PRO A 294 16.62 -8.02 -13.64
N ASP A 295 15.32 -7.76 -13.66
CA ASP A 295 14.33 -8.62 -14.29
C ASP A 295 14.38 -8.56 -15.83
N LEU A 296 14.92 -7.47 -16.40
CA LEU A 296 15.11 -7.31 -17.84
C LEU A 296 16.26 -6.34 -18.14
N VAL A 297 17.00 -6.60 -19.22
CA VAL A 297 18.04 -5.72 -19.74
C VAL A 297 17.65 -5.19 -21.11
N ILE A 298 17.66 -3.87 -21.28
CA ILE A 298 17.62 -3.18 -22.57
C ILE A 298 19.06 -2.78 -22.89
N LEU A 299 19.59 -3.28 -24.00
CA LEU A 299 21.01 -3.23 -24.29
C LEU A 299 21.27 -2.63 -25.67
N ASP A 300 22.09 -1.58 -25.74
CA ASP A 300 22.66 -1.16 -27.02
C ASP A 300 23.73 -2.16 -27.48
N VAL A 301 23.81 -2.37 -28.78
CA VAL A 301 24.83 -3.17 -29.45
C VAL A 301 26.15 -2.41 -29.49
N LEU A 302 26.08 -1.11 -29.77
CA LEU A 302 27.24 -0.23 -29.87
C LEU A 302 27.47 0.43 -28.52
N LEU A 303 28.47 -0.06 -27.79
CA LEU A 303 28.89 0.50 -26.52
C LEU A 303 30.40 0.76 -26.55
N PRO A 304 30.89 1.77 -25.81
CA PRO A 304 32.32 1.94 -25.60
C PRO A 304 32.87 0.78 -24.77
N GLY A 305 34.05 0.27 -25.15
CA GLY A 305 34.68 -0.87 -24.49
C GLY A 305 34.09 -2.19 -24.96
N ILE A 306 33.42 -2.92 -24.06
CA ILE A 306 32.74 -4.18 -24.38
C ILE A 306 31.47 -3.91 -25.20
N LYS A 307 31.32 -4.58 -26.35
CA LYS A 307 30.12 -4.46 -27.20
C LYS A 307 28.91 -5.13 -26.55
N GLY A 308 27.70 -4.66 -26.88
CA GLY A 308 26.46 -5.20 -26.32
C GLY A 308 26.28 -6.70 -26.55
N ARG A 309 26.67 -7.23 -27.72
CA ARG A 309 26.60 -8.68 -27.98
C ARG A 309 27.48 -9.48 -27.03
N ASP A 310 28.66 -8.98 -26.71
CA ASP A 310 29.58 -9.64 -25.77
C ASP A 310 29.04 -9.57 -24.33
N VAL A 311 28.35 -8.48 -23.96
CA VAL A 311 27.61 -8.39 -22.69
C VAL A 311 26.51 -9.44 -22.65
N CYS A 312 25.72 -9.60 -23.71
CA CYS A 312 24.65 -10.61 -23.77
C CYS A 312 25.20 -12.04 -23.63
N LEU A 313 26.29 -12.37 -24.32
CA LEU A 313 26.95 -13.67 -24.18
C LEU A 313 27.40 -13.93 -22.74
N LYS A 314 28.04 -12.95 -22.09
CA LYS A 314 28.47 -13.06 -20.69
C LYS A 314 27.30 -13.26 -19.72
N ILE A 315 26.16 -12.62 -19.99
CA ILE A 315 24.93 -12.85 -19.19
C ILE A 315 24.48 -14.31 -19.34
N ARG A 316 24.57 -14.90 -20.54
CA ARG A 316 24.16 -16.27 -20.85
C ARG A 316 25.14 -17.34 -20.32
N GLU A 317 26.43 -17.02 -20.23
CA GLU A 317 27.47 -17.91 -19.70
C GLU A 317 27.40 -18.09 -18.17
N ASP A 318 26.83 -17.13 -17.45
CA ASP A 318 26.73 -17.15 -15.99
C ASP A 318 25.41 -17.79 -15.53
N GLU A 319 25.50 -18.86 -14.73
CA GLU A 319 24.37 -19.64 -14.23
C GLU A 319 23.34 -18.81 -13.44
N GLU A 320 23.77 -17.75 -12.77
CA GLU A 320 22.87 -16.91 -11.98
C GLU A 320 22.14 -15.86 -12.82
N THR A 321 22.66 -15.50 -14.00
CA THR A 321 22.13 -14.41 -14.83
C THR A 321 21.59 -14.88 -16.18
N LYS A 322 21.83 -16.14 -16.57
CA LYS A 322 21.47 -16.68 -17.89
C LYS A 322 19.99 -16.56 -18.24
N ASN A 323 19.11 -16.53 -17.23
CA ASN A 323 17.66 -16.43 -17.41
C ASN A 323 17.16 -14.99 -17.54
N ILE A 324 18.01 -13.97 -17.32
CA ILE A 324 17.61 -12.58 -17.44
C ILE A 324 17.35 -12.26 -18.91
N PRO A 325 16.13 -11.86 -19.30
CA PRO A 325 15.83 -11.54 -20.68
C PRO A 325 16.55 -10.28 -21.15
N VAL A 326 17.03 -10.31 -22.39
CA VAL A 326 17.76 -9.21 -23.04
C VAL A 326 16.98 -8.74 -24.26
N ILE A 327 16.75 -7.43 -24.35
CA ILE A 327 16.22 -6.75 -25.54
C ILE A 327 17.34 -5.90 -26.12
N PHE A 328 17.70 -6.12 -27.38
CA PHE A 328 18.58 -5.19 -28.08
C PHE A 328 17.83 -3.96 -28.55
N LEU A 329 18.45 -2.78 -28.34
CA LEU A 329 17.97 -1.50 -28.85
C LEU A 329 19.09 -0.88 -29.69
N THR A 330 19.01 -1.00 -31.02
CA THR A 330 20.10 -0.65 -31.94
C THR A 330 19.64 0.24 -33.09
N ALA A 331 20.57 0.99 -33.68
CA ALA A 331 20.32 1.78 -34.89
C ALA A 331 20.50 0.98 -36.19
N LYS A 332 20.98 -0.27 -36.12
CA LYS A 332 21.38 -1.08 -37.29
C LYS A 332 20.32 -2.14 -37.63
N GLU A 333 19.96 -2.23 -38.92
CA GLU A 333 18.79 -3.01 -39.39
C GLU A 333 19.12 -4.14 -40.39
N SER A 334 20.39 -4.52 -40.60
CA SER A 334 20.64 -5.65 -41.53
C SER A 334 20.20 -6.97 -40.90
N ASP A 335 19.58 -7.83 -41.70
CA ASP A 335 19.10 -9.15 -41.26
C ASP A 335 20.20 -9.97 -40.57
N ASP A 336 21.45 -9.88 -41.06
CA ASP A 336 22.63 -10.52 -40.47
C ASP A 336 22.93 -10.05 -39.03
N ASP A 337 22.64 -8.77 -38.70
CA ASP A 337 22.86 -8.26 -37.34
C ASP A 337 21.77 -8.74 -36.39
N ILE A 338 20.52 -8.75 -36.85
CA ILE A 338 19.38 -9.28 -36.09
C ILE A 338 19.62 -10.76 -35.79
N GLU A 339 20.03 -11.54 -36.79
CA GLU A 339 20.34 -12.96 -36.60
C GLU A 339 21.48 -13.17 -35.60
N ALA A 340 22.55 -12.36 -35.69
CA ALA A 340 23.66 -12.42 -34.74
C ALA A 340 23.24 -12.07 -33.30
N GLU A 341 22.34 -11.11 -33.11
CA GLU A 341 21.82 -10.69 -31.80
C GLU A 341 20.89 -11.74 -31.19
N MET A 342 20.00 -12.32 -31.98
CA MET A 342 19.15 -13.42 -31.54
C MET A 342 19.98 -14.67 -31.21
N SER A 343 21.03 -14.95 -32.00
CA SER A 343 21.97 -16.05 -31.76
C SER A 343 22.79 -15.85 -30.48
N ALA A 344 23.06 -14.60 -30.08
CA ALA A 344 23.68 -14.28 -28.80
C ALA A 344 22.75 -14.50 -27.59
N GLY A 345 21.49 -14.86 -27.83
CA GLY A 345 20.51 -15.21 -26.80
C GLY A 345 19.55 -14.08 -26.42
N ALA A 346 19.39 -13.07 -27.27
CA ALA A 346 18.37 -12.03 -27.05
C ALA A 346 16.95 -12.57 -27.25
N GLN A 347 16.00 -12.04 -26.48
CA GLN A 347 14.58 -12.36 -26.61
C GLN A 347 13.87 -11.45 -27.62
N ALA A 348 14.40 -10.25 -27.86
CA ALA A 348 13.85 -9.33 -28.84
C ALA A 348 14.89 -8.32 -29.33
N HIS A 349 14.61 -7.76 -30.50
CA HIS A 349 15.34 -6.65 -31.11
C HIS A 349 14.37 -5.49 -31.36
N LEU A 350 14.80 -4.26 -31.08
CA LEU A 350 14.09 -3.02 -31.38
C LEU A 350 15.02 -2.01 -32.05
N THR A 351 14.50 -1.31 -33.06
CA THR A 351 15.25 -0.29 -33.79
C THR A 351 15.07 1.10 -33.18
N LYS A 352 16.16 1.88 -33.13
CA LYS A 352 16.18 3.30 -32.75
C LYS A 352 15.75 4.14 -33.97
N PRO A 353 14.86 5.14 -33.82
CA PRO A 353 14.18 5.55 -32.59
C PRO A 353 13.00 4.62 -32.25
N VAL A 354 12.97 4.14 -31.00
CA VAL A 354 11.91 3.24 -30.56
C VAL A 354 10.64 4.00 -30.19
N LYS A 355 9.49 3.57 -30.75
CA LYS A 355 8.18 4.11 -30.38
C LYS A 355 7.82 3.68 -28.94
N PRO A 356 7.38 4.60 -28.05
CA PRO A 356 7.07 4.27 -26.65
C PRO A 356 6.12 3.08 -26.46
N LYS A 357 5.05 3.01 -27.28
CA LYS A 357 4.09 1.91 -27.24
C LYS A 357 4.73 0.56 -27.57
N LYS A 358 5.62 0.52 -28.57
CA LYS A 358 6.30 -0.71 -29.01
C LYS A 358 7.24 -1.21 -27.92
N LEU A 359 8.04 -0.33 -27.33
CA LEU A 359 8.94 -0.66 -26.23
C LEU A 359 8.17 -1.27 -25.04
N LEU A 360 7.13 -0.58 -24.58
CA LEU A 360 6.32 -1.03 -23.44
C LEU A 360 5.60 -2.36 -23.72
N SER A 361 5.09 -2.57 -24.94
CA SER A 361 4.47 -3.85 -25.31
C SER A 361 5.47 -4.99 -25.32
N THR A 362 6.68 -4.78 -25.85
CA THR A 362 7.72 -5.81 -25.89
C THR A 362 8.16 -6.20 -24.48
N ILE A 363 8.44 -5.21 -23.62
CA ILE A 363 8.81 -5.44 -22.22
C ILE A 363 7.72 -6.24 -21.48
N ARG A 364 6.45 -5.83 -21.64
CA ARG A 364 5.33 -6.52 -20.99
C ARG A 364 5.18 -7.97 -21.44
N ASN A 365 5.31 -8.22 -22.74
CA ASN A 365 5.18 -9.57 -23.29
C ASN A 365 6.28 -10.51 -22.77
N ILE A 366 7.49 -10.00 -22.57
CA ILE A 366 8.62 -10.78 -22.07
C ILE A 366 8.53 -11.02 -20.56
N LEU A 367 8.19 -9.99 -19.80
CA LEU A 367 8.14 -10.05 -18.33
C LEU A 367 6.85 -10.66 -17.77
N SER A 368 5.80 -10.75 -18.59
CA SER A 368 4.51 -11.31 -18.21
C SER A 368 3.89 -11.99 -19.44
N PRO A 369 4.44 -13.15 -19.86
CA PRO A 369 3.91 -13.89 -20.99
C PRO A 369 2.47 -14.31 -20.66
N GLN A 370 1.48 -13.68 -21.30
CA GLN A 370 0.12 -14.20 -21.25
C GLN A 370 0.07 -15.53 -22.01
N PRO A 371 -0.72 -16.52 -21.55
CA PRO A 371 -0.91 -17.75 -22.31
C PRO A 371 -1.47 -17.41 -23.68
N PHE A 372 -0.76 -17.85 -24.71
CA PHE A 372 -1.12 -17.68 -26.11
C PHE A 372 -2.35 -18.58 -26.38
N GLU A 373 -3.55 -18.02 -26.45
CA GLU A 373 -4.68 -18.74 -27.04
C GLU A 373 -4.44 -18.86 -28.54
N ALA A 374 -4.16 -20.09 -28.97
CA ALA A 374 -4.00 -20.44 -30.37
C ALA A 374 -5.32 -20.15 -31.12
N LYS A 375 -5.15 -19.54 -32.30
CA LYS A 375 -6.21 -19.11 -33.24
C LYS A 375 -7.21 -20.20 -33.59
#